data_AF-A0A1W9SZP7-F1
#
_entry.id   AF-A0A1W9SZP7-F1
#
_cell.length_a   1.000
_cell.length_b   1.000
_cell.length_c   1.000
_cell.angle_alpha   90.00
_cell.angle_beta   90.00
_cell.angle_gamma   90.00
#
_symmetry.space_group_name_H-M   'P 1'
#
loop_
_entity.id
_entity.type
_entity.pdbx_description
1 polymer ?
#
loop_
_entity_poly.entity_id
_entity_poly.type
_entity_poly.pdbx_seq_one_letter_code
_entity_poly.pdbx_strand_id
1 'polypeptide(L)' 'MGKGDLDICIKNKDGRWGKAKNMGASVNSTETEICPSISPDGKFLFFTSYRNNGGIYWVDLSKLNNKTKN' A
#
# COMPACT_ATOMS: atom_id res chain seq x y z
N MET A 1 14.52 14.87 -2.58
CA MET A 1 13.64 14.64 -1.41
C MET A 1 12.63 13.57 -1.83
N GLY A 2 12.50 12.50 -1.04
CA GLY A 2 11.78 11.28 -1.42
C GLY A 2 10.30 11.56 -1.67
N LYS A 3 9.75 10.97 -2.73
CA LYS A 3 8.47 11.34 -3.34
C LYS A 3 7.22 10.86 -2.58
N GLY A 4 7.31 10.45 -1.32
CA GLY A 4 6.14 10.00 -0.56
C GLY A 4 5.65 8.62 -1.03
N ASP A 5 6.45 7.60 -0.73
CA ASP A 5 6.08 6.20 -0.97
C ASP A 5 5.25 5.68 0.21
N LEU A 6 4.35 4.74 -0.09
CA LEU A 6 3.60 3.98 0.90
C LEU A 6 4.29 2.66 1.23
N ASP A 7 4.43 2.40 2.52
CA ASP A 7 4.86 1.13 3.10
C ASP A 7 3.73 0.52 3.94
N ILE A 8 3.68 -0.81 4.02
CA ILE A 8 2.70 -1.55 4.82
C ILE A 8 3.38 -2.44 5.86
N CYS A 9 2.85 -2.44 7.08
CA CYS A 9 3.19 -3.43 8.12
C CYS A 9 1.93 -4.23 8.48
N ILE A 10 2.11 -5.53 8.71
CA ILE A 10 1.00 -6.44 9.07
C ILE A 10 1.19 -6.86 10.52
N LYS A 11 0.13 -6.75 11.32
CA LYS A 11 0.11 -7.25 12.69
C LYS A 11 -0.05 -8.77 12.67
N ASN A 12 0.91 -9.47 13.26
CA ASN A 12 0.92 -10.91 13.37
C ASN A 12 -0.14 -11.38 14.40
N LYS A 13 -0.46 -12.68 14.36
CA LYS A 13 -1.42 -13.30 15.31
C LYS A 13 -1.00 -13.18 16.78
N ASP A 14 0.30 -13.05 17.04
CA ASP A 14 0.87 -12.81 18.38
C ASP A 14 0.78 -11.35 18.84
N GLY A 15 0.14 -10.49 18.04
CA GLY A 15 -0.07 -9.08 18.32
C GLY A 15 1.13 -8.18 18.00
N ARG A 16 2.24 -8.72 17.48
CA ARG A 16 3.41 -7.91 17.12
C ARG A 16 3.29 -7.38 15.70
N TRP A 17 3.81 -6.18 15.45
CA TRP A 17 3.91 -5.64 14.10
C TRP A 17 5.11 -6.25 13.36
N GLY A 18 4.89 -6.69 12.14
CA GLY A 18 5.97 -7.10 11.23
C GLY A 18 6.78 -5.90 10.72
N LYS A 19 7.86 -6.19 9.99
CA LYS A 19 8.63 -5.15 9.29
C LYS A 19 7.77 -4.48 8.22
N ALA A 20 7.93 -3.17 8.09
CA ALA A 20 7.35 -2.41 6.99
C ALA A 20 7.90 -2.92 5.64
N LYS A 21 7.04 -3.02 4.64
CA LYS A 21 7.37 -3.44 3.28
C LYS A 21 6.88 -2.40 2.29
N ASN A 22 7.72 -2.02 1.35
CA ASN A 22 7.33 -1.16 0.24
C ASN A 22 6.21 -1.83 -0.57
N MET A 23 5.17 -1.07 -0.87
CA MET A 23 3.98 -1.58 -1.54
C MET A 23 4.16 -1.82 -3.05
N GLY A 24 5.34 -1.53 -3.59
CA GLY A 24 5.73 -1.82 -4.97
C GLY A 24 5.03 -0.94 -6.01
N ALA A 25 5.40 -1.14 -7.28
CA ALA A 25 5.02 -0.24 -8.38
C ALA A 25 3.51 -0.17 -8.68
N SER A 26 2.70 -1.10 -8.18
CA SER A 26 1.24 -1.01 -8.28
C SER A 26 0.67 0.10 -7.42
N VAL A 27 1.33 0.42 -6.31
CA VAL A 27 0.90 1.42 -5.33
C VAL A 27 1.81 2.63 -5.38
N ASN A 28 3.12 2.46 -5.37
CA ASN A 28 4.08 3.56 -5.43
C ASN A 28 4.40 3.87 -6.90
N SER A 29 4.23 5.11 -7.32
CA SER A 29 4.61 5.56 -8.67
C SER A 29 5.84 6.44 -8.65
N THR A 30 6.15 7.05 -9.80
CA THR A 30 7.12 8.14 -9.85
C THR A 30 6.57 9.43 -9.28
N GLU A 31 5.29 9.52 -8.92
CA GLU A 31 4.65 10.66 -8.28
C GLU A 31 4.38 10.37 -6.80
N THR A 32 3.71 11.30 -6.11
CA THR A 32 3.46 11.19 -4.68
C THR A 32 2.15 10.46 -4.35
N GLU A 33 2.21 9.56 -3.37
CA GLU A 33 1.07 8.82 -2.81
C GLU A 33 0.83 9.15 -1.34
N ILE A 34 -0.42 9.47 -1.00
CA ILE A 34 -0.80 9.94 0.35
C ILE A 34 -2.18 9.42 0.77
N CYS A 35 -2.49 9.61 2.05
CA CYS A 35 -3.79 9.34 2.66
C CYS A 35 -4.31 7.91 2.42
N PRO A 36 -3.52 6.86 2.75
CA PRO A 36 -3.98 5.48 2.64
C PRO A 36 -5.13 5.20 3.61
N SER A 37 -6.11 4.40 3.17
CA SER A 37 -7.21 3.89 4.00
C SER A 37 -7.61 2.48 3.56
N ILE A 38 -7.86 1.58 4.52
CA ILE A 38 -8.23 0.19 4.26
C ILE A 38 -9.75 0.05 4.35
N SER A 39 -10.35 -0.72 3.44
CA SER A 39 -11.79 -1.03 3.47
C SER A 39 -12.18 -1.75 4.78
N PRO A 40 -13.43 -1.60 5.27
CA PRO A 40 -13.87 -2.26 6.50
C PRO A 40 -13.72 -3.80 6.50
N ASP A 41 -13.82 -4.42 5.32
CA ASP A 41 -13.63 -5.87 5.14
C ASP A 41 -12.17 -6.29 4.94
N GLY A 42 -11.23 -5.33 4.97
CA GLY A 42 -9.79 -5.58 4.85
C GLY A 42 -9.31 -6.04 3.48
N LYS A 43 -10.14 -5.92 2.43
CA LYS A 43 -9.79 -6.40 1.08
C LYS A 43 -9.11 -5.36 0.19
N PHE A 44 -9.40 -4.08 0.40
CA PHE A 44 -8.92 -3.02 -0.48
C PHE A 44 -8.15 -1.96 0.29
N LEU A 45 -7.10 -1.43 -0.33
CA LEU A 45 -6.46 -0.19 0.06
C LEU A 45 -6.89 0.90 -0.92
N PHE A 46 -7.37 2.02 -0.40
CA PHE A 46 -7.61 3.26 -1.15
C PHE A 46 -6.52 4.27 -0.80
N PHE A 47 -6.07 5.06 -1.77
CA PHE A 47 -5.06 6.09 -1.57
C PHE A 47 -5.19 7.20 -2.61
N THR A 48 -4.66 8.38 -2.30
CA THR A 48 -4.54 9.46 -3.29
C THR A 48 -3.19 9.34 -3.97
N SER A 49 -3.15 9.46 -5.29
CA SER A 49 -1.91 9.59 -6.05
C SER A 49 -1.99 10.80 -6.95
N TYR A 50 -0.88 11.52 -7.10
CA TYR A 50 -0.75 12.62 -8.06
C TYR A 50 -0.42 12.16 -9.49
N ARG A 51 -0.30 10.85 -9.73
CA ARG A 51 -0.14 10.31 -11.08
C ARG A 51 -1.36 10.64 -11.96
N ASN A 52 -1.13 10.82 -13.26
CA ASN A 52 -2.16 11.05 -14.27
C ASN A 52 -3.16 12.16 -13.89
N ASN A 53 -2.66 13.35 -13.56
CA ASN A 53 -3.45 14.52 -13.11
C ASN A 53 -4.15 14.36 -11.74
N GLY A 54 -3.78 13.35 -10.97
CA GLY A 54 -4.27 13.15 -9.62
C GLY A 54 -5.59 12.38 -9.55
N GLY A 55 -5.79 11.67 -8.44
CA GLY A 55 -7.05 10.96 -8.19
C GLY A 55 -6.99 9.99 -7.02
N ILE A 56 -8.12 9.33 -6.79
CA ILE A 56 -8.25 8.24 -5.82
C ILE A 56 -8.02 6.92 -6.56
N TYR A 57 -7.07 6.13 -6.06
CA TYR A 57 -6.71 4.82 -6.57
C TYR A 57 -7.04 3.76 -5.53
N TRP A 58 -7.15 2.52 -5.98
CA TRP A 58 -7.34 1.38 -5.09
C TRP A 58 -6.60 0.14 -5.58
N VAL A 59 -6.22 -0.72 -4.64
CA VAL A 59 -5.65 -2.04 -4.92
C VAL A 59 -6.28 -3.12 -4.05
N ASP A 60 -6.38 -4.33 -4.60
CA ASP A 60 -6.74 -5.54 -3.85
C ASP A 60 -5.55 -6.01 -3.02
N LEU A 61 -5.70 -6.04 -1.70
CA LEU A 61 -4.65 -6.39 -0.74
C LEU A 61 -4.22 -7.86 -0.86
N SER A 62 -5.08 -8.76 -1.37
CA SER A 62 -4.71 -10.16 -1.59
C SER A 62 -3.60 -10.31 -2.63
N LYS A 63 -3.52 -9.37 -3.59
CA LYS A 63 -2.54 -9.40 -4.67
C LYS A 63 -1.15 -8.95 -4.22
N LEU A 64 -1.03 -8.26 -3.08
CA LEU A 64 0.24 -7.82 -2.51
C LEU A 64 1.03 -8.98 -1.87
N ASN A 65 0.34 -10.01 -1.37
CA ASN A 65 0.96 -11.13 -0.65
C ASN A 65 1.59 -12.20 -1.55
N ASN A 66 1.38 -12.12 -2.87
CA ASN A 66 1.84 -13.13 -3.83
C ASN A 66 3.33 -13.00 -4.23
N LYS A 67 4.11 -12.12 -3.58
CA LYS A 67 5.55 -11.95 -3.86
C LYS A 67 6.52 -12.37 -2.74
N THR A 68 6.03 -13.02 -1.67
CA THR A 68 6.91 -13.55 -0.60
C THR A 68 6.91 -15.09 -0.50
N LYS A 69 6.87 -15.77 -1.64
CA LYS A 69 7.40 -17.15 -1.74
C LYS A 69 8.72 -17.08 -2.51
N ASN A 70 9.81 -16.92 -1.77
CA ASN A 70 11.17 -17.35 -2.11
C ASN A 70 11.91 -17.50 -0.78
#